data_AF-C5LIL3-F1
#
_entry.id   AF-C5LIL3-F1
#
_cell.length_a   1.000
_cell.length_b   1.000
_cell.length_c   1.000
_cell.angle_alpha   90.00
_cell.angle_beta   90.00
_cell.angle_gamma   90.00
#
_symmetry.space_group_name_H-M   'P 1'
#
loop_
_entity.id
_entity.type
_entity.pdbx_description
1 polymer ?
#
loop_
_entity_poly.entity_id
_entity_poly.type
_entity_poly.pdbx_seq_one_letter_code
_entity_poly.pdbx_strand_id
1 'polypeptide(L)'
;MDITVTDATNVPDKAYLSIRVGETRRQAPLRLNEPLRFPSDSQESCKVDLFTQVGSSQVSLHQFREVGEQKQSVILHNLAGGPTVELSLSFNHTDPQAKQK
;
A
#
# COMPACT_ATOMS: atom_id res chain seq x y z
N MET A 1 -1.88 -20.16 -7.59
CA MET A 1 -0.53 -19.96 -8.16
C MET A 1 0.28 -19.12 -7.20
N ASP A 2 1.54 -19.48 -6.98
CA ASP A 2 2.45 -18.73 -6.10
C ASP A 2 3.58 -18.14 -6.96
N ILE A 3 3.85 -16.84 -6.79
CA ILE A 3 4.99 -16.17 -7.42
C ILE A 3 5.97 -15.78 -6.33
N THR A 4 7.22 -16.22 -6.48
CA THR A 4 8.29 -16.02 -5.50
C THR A 4 9.49 -15.36 -6.16
N VAL A 5 10.02 -14.28 -5.57
CA VAL A 5 11.30 -13.72 -5.98
C VAL A 5 12.42 -14.49 -5.30
N THR A 6 13.24 -15.20 -6.07
CA THR A 6 14.31 -16.06 -5.55
C THR A 6 15.66 -15.35 -5.46
N ASP A 7 15.87 -14.35 -6.31
CA ASP A 7 17.10 -13.55 -6.36
C ASP A 7 16.79 -12.11 -6.82
N ALA A 8 17.61 -11.16 -6.40
CA ALA A 8 17.51 -9.77 -6.81
C ALA A 8 18.85 -9.03 -6.66
N THR A 9 19.19 -8.22 -7.66
CA THR A 9 20.40 -7.38 -7.66
C THR A 9 20.04 -5.92 -7.92
N ASN A 10 20.82 -4.98 -7.39
CA ASN A 10 20.61 -3.53 -7.54
C ASN A 10 19.22 -3.03 -7.09
N VAL A 11 18.63 -3.67 -6.07
CA VAL A 11 17.34 -3.25 -5.50
C VAL A 11 17.54 -2.02 -4.61
N PRO A 12 16.78 -0.93 -4.81
CA PRO A 12 16.80 0.21 -3.91
C PRO A 12 16.40 -0.18 -2.47
N ASP A 13 16.96 0.53 -1.48
CA ASP A 13 16.59 0.33 -0.09
C ASP A 13 15.09 0.51 0.14
N LYS A 14 14.51 -0.38 0.94
CA LYS A 14 13.08 -0.38 1.32
C LYS A 14 12.13 -0.40 0.11
N ALA A 15 12.53 -1.06 -0.98
CA ALA A 15 11.67 -1.23 -2.14
C ALA A 15 10.43 -2.09 -1.83
N TYR A 16 9.31 -1.72 -2.42
CA TYR A 16 8.06 -2.46 -2.42
C TYR A 16 7.84 -3.10 -3.78
N LEU A 17 7.67 -4.42 -3.77
CA LEU A 17 7.30 -5.19 -4.95
C LEU A 17 5.78 -5.14 -5.12
N SER A 18 5.32 -4.93 -6.36
CA SER A 18 3.93 -5.05 -6.75
C SER A 18 3.81 -6.00 -7.94
N ILE A 19 3.14 -7.13 -7.75
CA ILE A 19 2.83 -8.06 -8.83
C ILE A 19 1.32 -8.05 -9.08
N ARG A 20 0.91 -7.87 -10.34
CA ARG A 20 -0.49 -7.96 -10.79
C ARG A 20 -0.66 -9.12 -11.76
N VAL A 21 -1.63 -9.99 -11.48
CA VAL A 21 -2.06 -11.11 -12.33
C VAL A 21 -3.56 -10.93 -12.60
N GLY A 22 -3.93 -10.53 -13.81
CA GLY A 22 -5.29 -10.09 -14.14
C GLY A 22 -5.75 -8.96 -13.21
N GLU A 23 -6.88 -9.18 -12.51
CA GLU A 23 -7.44 -8.23 -11.54
C GLU A 23 -6.80 -8.30 -10.15
N THR A 24 -6.00 -9.32 -9.86
CA THR A 24 -5.39 -9.48 -8.54
C THR A 24 -4.06 -8.76 -8.46
N ARG A 25 -3.96 -7.76 -7.58
CA ARG A 25 -2.70 -7.11 -7.20
C ARG A 25 -2.23 -7.59 -5.83
N ARG A 26 -0.93 -7.86 -5.69
CA ARG A 26 -0.23 -8.05 -4.41
C ARG A 26 0.90 -7.04 -4.34
N GLN A 27 0.94 -6.26 -3.26
CA GLN A 27 2.00 -5.29 -3.02
C GLN A 27 2.52 -5.43 -1.59
N ALA A 28 3.84 -5.58 -1.44
CA ALA A 28 4.51 -5.80 -0.16
C ALA A 28 5.97 -5.33 -0.22
N PRO A 29 6.66 -5.13 0.92
CA PRO A 29 8.11 -5.00 0.92
C PRO A 29 8.76 -6.16 0.17
N LEU A 30 9.80 -5.90 -0.64
CA LEU A 30 10.50 -6.97 -1.34
C LEU A 30 11.18 -7.89 -0.32
N ARG A 31 10.82 -9.18 -0.36
CA ARG A 31 11.44 -10.23 0.45
C ARG A 31 11.72 -11.43 -0.44
N LEU A 32 12.95 -11.91 -0.39
CA LEU A 32 13.35 -13.09 -1.15
C LEU A 32 12.73 -14.34 -0.51
N ASN A 33 12.36 -15.30 -1.35
CA ASN A 33 11.84 -16.60 -0.97
C ASN A 33 10.50 -16.56 -0.19
N GLU A 34 9.78 -15.43 -0.21
CA GLU A 34 8.42 -15.32 0.33
C GLU A 34 7.39 -15.42 -0.82
N PRO A 35 6.47 -16.40 -0.79
CA PRO A 35 5.50 -16.60 -1.87
C PRO A 35 4.36 -15.59 -1.81
N LEU A 36 4.10 -14.92 -2.94
CA LEU A 36 2.90 -14.13 -3.15
C LEU A 36 1.83 -14.99 -3.83
N ARG A 37 0.71 -15.22 -3.12
CA ARG A 37 -0.37 -16.10 -3.59
C ARG A 37 -1.40 -15.37 -4.45
N PHE A 38 -1.70 -15.96 -5.60
CA PHE A 38 -2.70 -15.50 -6.57
C PHE A 38 -3.79 -16.56 -6.81
N PRO A 39 -5.06 -16.13 -6.99
CA PRO A 39 -6.21 -17.03 -7.03
C PRO A 39 -6.32 -17.84 -8.34
N SER A 40 -5.62 -17.46 -9.40
CA SER A 40 -5.68 -18.13 -10.71
C SER A 40 -4.32 -18.06 -11.42
N ASP A 41 -4.02 -19.08 -12.22
CA ASP A 41 -2.93 -19.16 -13.21
C ASP A 41 -3.43 -19.01 -14.65
N SER A 42 -4.72 -18.71 -14.85
CA SER A 42 -5.35 -18.62 -16.18
C SER A 42 -4.88 -17.43 -17.02
N GLN A 43 -3.94 -16.63 -16.52
CA GLN A 43 -3.44 -15.42 -17.19
C GLN A 43 -2.12 -15.73 -17.86
N GLU A 44 -1.97 -15.33 -19.12
CA GLU A 44 -0.75 -15.59 -19.91
C GLU A 44 0.45 -14.73 -19.46
N SER A 45 0.21 -13.62 -18.77
CA SER A 45 1.26 -12.73 -18.28
C SER A 45 0.93 -12.10 -16.93
N CYS A 46 1.96 -11.57 -16.27
CA CYS A 46 1.81 -10.76 -15.06
C CYS A 46 2.60 -9.45 -15.22
N LYS A 47 2.16 -8.40 -14.52
CA LYS A 47 2.88 -7.13 -14.42
C LYS A 47 3.67 -7.09 -13.13
N VAL A 48 4.94 -6.71 -13.21
CA VAL A 48 5.83 -6.52 -12.06
C VAL A 48 6.28 -5.07 -12.00
N ASP A 49 5.95 -4.39 -10.92
CA ASP A 49 6.38 -3.01 -10.63
C ASP A 49 7.21 -2.99 -9.33
N LEU A 50 8.25 -2.16 -9.27
CA LEU A 50 9.04 -1.92 -8.06
C LEU A 50 8.92 -0.44 -7.66
N PHE A 51 8.54 -0.19 -6.42
CA PHE A 51 8.34 1.16 -5.88
C PHE A 51 9.34 1.45 -4.76
N THR A 52 9.77 2.69 -4.66
CA THR A 52 10.48 3.20 -3.47
C THR A 52 9.55 4.01 -2.61
N GLN A 53 9.73 3.93 -1.29
CA GLN A 53 8.97 4.76 -0.37
C GLN A 53 9.48 6.21 -0.46
N VAL A 54 8.61 7.13 -0.88
CA VAL A 54 8.96 8.56 -0.97
C VAL A 54 8.97 9.21 0.43
N GLY A 55 8.05 8.84 1.32
CA GLY A 55 7.95 9.35 2.68
C GLY A 55 6.93 8.56 3.50
N SER A 56 6.92 8.75 4.83
CA SER A 56 5.92 8.15 5.72
C SER A 56 5.67 9.05 6.93
N SER A 57 4.43 9.01 7.43
CA SER A 57 4.04 9.62 8.69
C SER A 57 3.03 8.72 9.39
N GLN A 58 3.06 8.70 10.72
CA GLN A 58 2.09 7.98 11.53
C GLN A 58 0.97 8.95 11.93
N VAL A 59 -0.28 8.57 11.63
CA VAL A 59 -1.46 9.36 11.98
C VAL A 59 -2.22 8.66 13.10
N SER A 60 -2.46 9.37 14.20
CA SER A 60 -3.26 8.84 15.31
C SER A 60 -4.74 8.81 14.92
N LEU A 61 -5.39 7.65 15.11
CA LEU A 61 -6.82 7.49 14.86
C LEU A 61 -7.70 7.90 16.06
N HIS A 62 -7.10 8.23 17.21
CA HIS A 62 -7.85 8.55 18.43
C HIS A 62 -8.85 9.71 18.23
N GLN A 63 -8.48 10.69 17.41
CA GLN A 63 -9.26 11.88 17.11
C GLN A 63 -10.36 11.69 16.04
N PHE A 64 -10.48 10.52 15.41
CA PHE A 64 -11.45 10.26 14.34
C PHE A 64 -12.52 9.23 14.72
N ARG A 65 -12.86 9.16 16.01
CA ARG A 65 -13.85 8.22 16.55
C ARG A 65 -15.29 8.76 16.50
N GLU A 66 -15.46 10.06 16.30
CA GLU A 66 -16.78 10.68 16.21
C GLU A 66 -17.43 10.37 14.86
N VAL A 67 -18.75 10.16 14.87
CA VAL A 67 -19.54 9.91 13.66
C VAL A 67 -19.50 11.15 12.78
N GLY A 68 -19.26 10.95 11.48
CA GLY A 68 -19.20 12.02 10.48
C GLY A 68 -17.87 12.07 9.73
N GLU A 69 -17.73 13.10 8.91
CA GLU A 69 -16.50 13.36 8.16
C GLU A 69 -15.53 14.17 9.03
N GLN A 70 -14.29 13.70 9.12
CA GLN A 70 -13.17 14.40 9.76
C GLN A 70 -12.01 14.49 8.77
N LYS A 71 -11.34 15.65 8.69
CA LYS A 71 -10.24 15.87 7.74
C LYS A 71 -8.93 16.13 8.49
N GLN A 72 -7.82 15.63 7.95
CA GLN A 72 -6.48 15.85 8.49
C GLN A 72 -5.46 15.98 7.37
N SER A 73 -4.64 17.04 7.41
CA SER A 73 -3.46 17.15 6.57
C SER A 73 -2.29 16.35 7.16
N VAL A 74 -1.56 15.66 6.30
CA VAL A 74 -0.37 14.87 6.64
C VAL A 74 0.78 15.32 5.78
N ILE A 75 1.89 15.66 6.43
CA ILE A 75 3.13 16.05 5.78
C ILE A 75 4.06 14.83 5.76
N LEU A 76 4.52 14.45 4.57
CA LEU A 76 5.49 13.38 4.35
C LEU A 76 6.81 14.02 3.91
N HIS A 77 7.81 13.94 4.78
CA HIS A 77 9.16 14.35 4.44
C HIS A 77 9.78 13.33 3.47
N ASN A 78 10.35 13.84 2.39
CA ASN A 78 10.93 13.01 1.35
C ASN A 78 12.23 12.37 1.84
N LEU A 79 12.31 11.05 1.79
CA LEU A 79 13.47 10.31 2.27
C LEU A 79 14.71 10.49 1.38
N ALA A 80 14.53 10.84 0.11
CA ALA A 80 15.60 11.09 -0.86
C ALA A 80 15.94 12.57 -1.01
N GLY A 81 15.49 13.44 -0.09
CA GLY A 81 15.75 14.88 -0.14
C GLY A 81 14.97 15.64 -1.21
N GLY A 82 13.95 15.02 -1.82
CA GLY A 82 13.03 15.68 -2.75
C GLY A 82 12.00 16.58 -2.04
N PRO A 83 10.99 17.10 -2.79
CA PRO A 83 9.97 17.96 -2.21
C PRO A 83 9.14 17.20 -1.17
N THR A 84 8.75 17.92 -0.11
CA THR A 84 7.78 17.45 0.86
C THR A 84 6.43 17.20 0.18
N VAL A 85 5.79 16.09 0.53
CA VAL A 85 4.45 15.75 0.02
C VAL A 85 3.42 16.08 1.10
N GLU A 86 2.39 16.84 0.74
CA GLU A 86 1.24 17.09 1.61
C GLU A 86 0.02 16.31 1.09
N LEU A 87 -0.64 15.59 1.98
CA LEU A 87 -1.85 14.82 1.69
C LEU A 87 -2.99 15.28 2.60
N SER A 88 -4.19 15.46 2.05
CA SER A 88 -5.40 15.64 2.84
C SER A 88 -6.16 14.32 2.94
N LEU A 89 -6.29 13.80 4.15
CA LEU A 89 -7.03 12.58 4.45
C LEU A 89 -8.44 12.95 4.93
N SER A 90 -9.46 12.24 4.43
CA SER A 90 -10.84 12.29 4.94
C SER A 90 -11.18 10.96 5.60
N PHE A 91 -11.56 11.03 6.86
CA PHE A 91 -11.99 9.90 7.68
C PHE A 91 -13.51 9.99 7.83
N ASN A 92 -14.20 9.00 7.27
CA ASN A 92 -15.66 8.90 7.39
C ASN A 92 -15.99 7.75 8.36
N HIS A 93 -16.28 8.09 9.60
CA HIS A 93 -16.74 7.10 10.58
C HIS A 93 -18.25 6.91 10.42
N THR A 94 -18.65 5.81 9.80
CA THR A 94 -20.06 5.40 9.73
C THR A 94 -20.41 4.55 10.93
N ASP A 95 -21.51 4.87 11.62
CA ASP A 95 -22.08 3.99 12.64
C ASP A 95 -22.34 2.60 12.02
N PRO A 96 -21.73 1.52 12.53
CA PRO A 96 -21.95 0.17 12.03
C PRO A 96 -23.43 -0.25 12.08
N GLN A 97 -24.23 0.33 12.97
CA GLN A 97 -25.65 -0.01 13.15
C GLN A 97 -26.58 0.68 12.15
N ALA A 98 -26.13 1.72 11.42
CA ALA A 98 -26.98 2.46 10.50
C ALA A 98 -27.31 1.72 9.18
N LYS A 99 -26.64 0.59 8.89
CA LYS A 99 -26.88 -0.22 7.67
C LYS A 99 -27.95 -1.31 7.85
N GLN A 100 -28.63 -1.37 9.00
CA GLN A 100 -29.70 -2.34 9.27
C GLN A 100 -31.02 -1.63 9.60
N LYS A 101 -31.59 -0.89 8.64
CA LYS A 101 -33.01 -0.51 8.65
C LYS A 101 -33.55 -0.45 7.22
#